data_AF-A0A813SAM3-F1
#
_entry.id   AF-A0A813SAM3-F1
#
_cell.length_a   1.000
_cell.length_b   1.000
_cell.length_c   1.000
_cell.angle_alpha   90.00
_cell.angle_beta   90.00
_cell.angle_gamma   90.00
#
_symmetry.space_group_name_H-M   'P 1'
#
loop_
_entity.id
_entity.type
_entity.pdbx_description
1 polymer ?
#
loop_
_entity_poly.entity_id
_entity_poly.type
_entity_poly.pdbx_seq_one_letter_code
_entity_poly.pdbx_strand_id
1 'polypeptide(L)'
;MHSTLTTDLSNLYANLNGTTTTNTEYIVLLKAGSLSPIHRAHISNMIRTKEYLEQQHNFRVIGGYLSPSHDDYVEAKLGEEFINGHHRVRMCEEAIKEANQQHWLSVDKAEMMGEKSS
;
A
#
# COMPACT_ATOMS: atom_id res chain seq x y z
N MET A 1 -8.92 -20.84 13.47
CA MET A 1 -8.08 -19.66 13.24
C MET A 1 -8.64 -18.94 12.04
N HIS A 2 -9.30 -17.79 12.22
CA HIS A 2 -9.72 -16.98 11.08
C HIS A 2 -8.45 -16.56 10.33
N SER A 3 -8.31 -17.01 9.08
CA SER A 3 -7.34 -16.43 8.16
C SER A 3 -7.77 -14.98 7.97
N THR A 4 -7.19 -14.07 8.76
CA THR A 4 -7.30 -12.64 8.50
C THR A 4 -6.51 -12.40 7.23
N LEU A 5 -7.20 -12.10 6.14
CA LEU A 5 -6.56 -11.72 4.88
C LEU A 5 -5.51 -10.65 5.18
N THR A 6 -4.26 -10.88 4.79
CA THR A 6 -3.14 -9.96 5.01
C THR A 6 -3.30 -8.66 4.20
N THR A 7 -4.15 -8.70 3.17
CA THR A 7 -4.48 -7.59 2.29
C THR A 7 -5.98 -7.28 2.41
N ASP A 8 -6.33 -6.08 2.85
CA ASP A 8 -7.72 -5.62 2.89
C ASP A 8 -8.21 -5.23 1.49
N LEU A 9 -9.20 -5.98 0.98
CA LEU A 9 -9.77 -5.76 -0.36
C LEU A 9 -11.01 -4.85 -0.36
N SER A 10 -11.43 -4.33 0.81
CA SER A 10 -12.67 -3.56 0.95
C SER A 10 -12.73 -2.34 0.03
N ASN A 11 -11.60 -1.63 -0.09
CA ASN A 11 -11.48 -0.48 -0.99
C ASN A 11 -11.67 -0.85 -2.46
N LEU A 12 -11.17 -2.02 -2.89
CA LEU A 12 -11.33 -2.47 -4.27
C LEU A 12 -12.80 -2.73 -4.57
N TYR A 13 -13.48 -3.49 -3.70
CA TYR A 13 -14.91 -3.76 -3.87
C TYR A 13 -15.76 -2.49 -3.85
N ALA A 14 -15.47 -1.55 -2.95
CA ALA A 14 -16.17 -0.27 -2.89
C ALA A 14 -15.98 0.55 -4.16
N ASN A 15 -14.76 0.58 -4.71
CA ASN A 15 -14.39 1.42 -5.84
C ASN A 15 -14.64 0.75 -7.21
N LEU A 16 -14.95 -0.54 -7.28
CA LEU A 16 -15.33 -1.23 -8.52
C LEU A 16 -16.77 -0.92 -8.96
N ASN A 17 -17.68 -0.64 -8.03
CA ASN A 17 -19.13 -0.53 -8.30
C ASN A 17 -19.59 0.77 -9.00
N GLY A 18 -18.68 1.56 -9.58
CA GLY A 18 -19.05 2.82 -10.27
C GLY A 18 -19.30 2.63 -11.77
N THR A 19 -19.93 3.62 -12.41
CA THR A 19 -20.32 3.62 -13.83
C THR A 19 -19.19 3.14 -14.76
N THR A 20 -19.41 1.98 -15.38
CA THR A 20 -18.55 1.38 -16.39
C THR A 20 -18.79 2.05 -17.73
N THR A 21 -17.90 2.97 -18.14
CA THR A 21 -17.70 3.20 -19.57
C THR A 21 -16.99 1.97 -20.14
N THR A 22 -17.36 1.58 -21.36
CA THR A 22 -16.97 0.32 -22.02
C THR A 22 -15.47 0.17 -22.32
N ASN A 23 -14.61 1.06 -21.81
CA ASN A 23 -13.17 1.10 -22.10
C ASN A 23 -12.31 1.67 -20.94
N THR A 24 -12.78 1.61 -19.69
CA THR A 24 -11.97 2.05 -18.53
C THR A 24 -11.10 0.91 -18.02
N GLU A 25 -9.78 1.09 -17.99
CA GLU A 25 -8.85 0.14 -17.37
C GLU A 25 -8.71 0.45 -15.87
N TYR A 26 -8.84 -0.59 -15.04
CA TYR A 26 -8.75 -0.49 -13.59
C TYR A 26 -7.32 -0.75 -13.11
N ILE A 27 -6.84 0.13 -12.23
CA ILE A 27 -5.47 0.07 -11.71
C ILE A 27 -5.50 -0.09 -10.19
N VAL A 28 -4.61 -0.94 -9.69
CA VAL A 28 -4.25 -1.02 -8.27
C VAL A 28 -2.79 -0.60 -8.14
N LEU A 29 -2.52 0.38 -7.28
CA LEU A 29 -1.15 0.85 -7.03
C LEU A 29 -0.50 0.07 -5.90
N LEU A 30 0.74 -0.39 -6.11
CA LEU A 30 1.54 -1.05 -5.08
C LEU A 30 2.83 -0.29 -4.83
N LYS A 31 3.11 0.03 -3.57
CA LYS A 31 4.39 0.57 -3.13
C LYS A 31 5.04 -0.37 -2.13
N ALA A 32 5.97 -1.17 -2.64
CA ALA A 32 6.85 -2.01 -1.82
C ALA A 32 8.06 -1.22 -1.30
N GLY A 33 8.67 -1.71 -0.23
CA GLY A 33 9.98 -1.27 0.24
C GLY A 33 10.13 -1.33 1.76
N SER A 34 11.31 -0.91 2.24
CA SER A 34 11.65 -0.96 3.67
C SER A 34 10.65 -0.17 4.53
N LEU A 35 10.29 1.06 4.14
CA LEU A 35 9.38 1.93 4.88
C LEU A 35 9.77 2.06 6.38
N SER A 36 11.06 2.26 6.63
CA SER A 36 11.71 2.25 7.95
C SER A 36 12.40 3.60 8.26
N PRO A 37 11.67 4.64 8.69
CA PRO A 37 10.21 4.74 8.75
C PRO A 37 9.60 5.22 7.43
N ILE A 38 8.27 5.19 7.34
CA ILE A 38 7.53 5.90 6.29
C ILE A 38 7.66 7.43 6.48
N HIS A 39 7.69 8.19 5.39
CA HIS A 39 7.68 9.66 5.40
C HIS A 39 6.70 10.22 4.37
N ARG A 40 6.38 11.53 4.47
CA ARG A 40 5.37 12.21 3.63
C ARG A 40 5.58 12.05 2.12
N ALA A 41 6.83 11.98 1.65
CA ALA A 41 7.07 11.77 0.22
C ALA A 41 6.59 10.40 -0.29
N HIS A 42 6.50 9.36 0.56
CA HIS A 42 5.92 8.07 0.16
C HIS A 42 4.42 8.20 -0.13
N ILE A 43 3.69 8.88 0.75
CA ILE A 43 2.25 9.14 0.59
C ILE A 43 2.00 10.07 -0.59
N SER A 44 2.77 11.17 -0.69
CA SER A 44 2.66 12.12 -1.81
C SER A 44 2.92 11.45 -3.16
N ASN A 45 3.86 10.51 -3.23
CA ASN A 45 4.12 9.73 -4.44
C ASN A 45 2.92 8.88 -4.85
N MET A 46 2.24 8.20 -3.90
CA MET A 46 1.03 7.43 -4.18
C MET A 46 -0.10 8.33 -4.70
N ILE A 47 -0.35 9.45 -4.02
CA ILE A 47 -1.40 10.42 -4.39
C ILE A 47 -1.13 10.97 -5.80
N ARG A 48 0.08 11.47 -6.06
CA ARG A 48 0.45 12.05 -7.36
C ARG A 48 0.38 11.02 -8.49
N THR A 49 0.74 9.77 -8.21
CA THR A 49 0.65 8.69 -9.21
C THR A 49 -0.81 8.42 -9.56
N LYS A 50 -1.69 8.33 -8.55
CA LYS A 50 -3.13 8.21 -8.78
C LYS A 50 -3.67 9.36 -9.62
N GLU A 51 -3.41 10.60 -9.21
CA GLU A 51 -3.85 11.81 -9.93
C GLU A 51 -3.36 11.81 -11.37
N TYR A 52 -2.08 11.48 -11.60
CA TYR A 52 -1.51 11.43 -12.94
C TYR A 52 -2.20 10.37 -13.81
N LEU A 53 -2.42 9.16 -13.29
CA LEU A 53 -3.08 8.09 -14.03
C LEU A 53 -4.54 8.42 -14.35
N GLU A 54 -5.27 9.03 -13.43
CA GLU A 54 -6.69 9.37 -13.64
C GLU A 54 -6.89 10.61 -14.52
N GLN A 55 -5.95 11.56 -14.51
CA GLN A 55 -6.06 12.80 -15.29
C GLN A 55 -5.46 12.71 -16.69
N GLN A 56 -4.32 12.01 -16.82
CA GLN A 56 -3.55 11.97 -18.08
C GLN A 56 -3.82 10.69 -18.88
N HIS A 57 -4.35 9.67 -18.22
CA HIS A 57 -4.71 8.41 -18.84
C HIS A 57 -6.20 8.11 -18.57
N ASN A 58 -6.85 7.32 -19.41
CA ASN A 58 -8.23 6.87 -19.17
C ASN A 58 -8.26 5.70 -18.17
N PHE A 59 -7.46 5.81 -17.11
CA PHE A 59 -7.33 4.81 -16.07
C PHE A 59 -8.12 5.19 -14.84
N ARG A 60 -8.60 4.18 -14.11
CA ARG A 60 -9.31 4.37 -12.85
C ARG A 60 -8.58 3.63 -11.75
N VAL A 61 -8.04 4.36 -10.78
CA VAL A 61 -7.38 3.76 -9.62
C VAL A 61 -8.44 3.36 -8.61
N ILE A 62 -8.60 2.05 -8.42
CA ILE A 62 -9.62 1.48 -7.52
C ILE A 62 -9.05 1.14 -6.13
N GLY A 63 -7.74 1.15 -5.99
CA GLY A 63 -7.10 1.00 -4.69
C GLY A 63 -5.59 1.15 -4.76
N GLY A 64 -4.98 1.22 -3.59
CA GLY A 64 -3.54 1.28 -3.43
C GLY A 64 -3.10 0.57 -2.15
N TYR A 65 -1.89 0.05 -2.17
CA TYR A 65 -1.28 -0.64 -1.04
C TYR A 65 0.14 -0.15 -0.79
N LEU A 66 0.42 0.22 0.45
CA LEU A 66 1.78 0.24 0.97
C LEU A 66 2.10 -1.16 1.48
N SER A 67 3.17 -1.79 0.99
CA SER A 67 3.58 -3.14 1.39
C SER A 67 4.99 -3.06 2.00
N PRO A 68 5.10 -2.93 3.34
CA PRO A 68 6.39 -2.94 4.01
C PRO A 68 7.07 -4.30 3.84
N SER A 69 8.33 -4.30 3.44
CA SER A 69 9.09 -5.54 3.21
C SER A 69 9.31 -6.37 4.47
N HIS A 70 9.62 -7.65 4.30
CA HIS A 70 9.95 -8.57 5.41
C HIS A 70 11.14 -8.10 6.25
N ASP A 71 11.15 -8.41 7.55
CA ASP A 71 12.17 -7.92 8.48
C ASP A 71 13.58 -8.33 8.10
N ASP A 72 13.83 -9.58 7.68
CA ASP A 72 15.18 -10.00 7.30
C ASP A 72 15.76 -9.19 6.15
N TYR A 73 14.94 -8.82 5.16
CA TYR A 73 15.40 -8.00 4.04
C TYR A 73 15.78 -6.60 4.53
N VAL A 74 14.99 -6.03 5.43
CA VAL A 74 15.22 -4.69 5.95
C VAL A 74 16.39 -4.66 6.91
N GLU A 75 16.53 -5.67 7.78
CA GLU A 75 17.65 -5.86 8.68
C GLU A 75 18.96 -6.07 7.91
N ALA A 76 18.98 -6.95 6.89
CA ALA A 76 20.16 -7.13 6.04
C ALA A 76 20.60 -5.84 5.33
N LYS A 77 19.66 -4.94 5.03
CA LYS A 77 19.91 -3.67 4.35
C LYS A 77 20.32 -2.54 5.29
N LEU A 78 19.70 -2.44 6.46
CA LEU A 78 19.82 -1.29 7.38
C LEU A 78 20.62 -1.61 8.64
N GLY A 79 20.94 -2.88 8.91
CA GLY A 79 21.61 -3.32 10.12
C GLY A 79 20.78 -3.00 11.37
N GLU A 80 21.46 -2.57 12.43
CA GLU A 80 20.87 -2.28 13.74
C GLU A 80 19.86 -1.10 13.73
N GLU A 81 19.86 -0.29 12.67
CA GLU A 81 18.96 0.86 12.51
C GLU A 81 17.57 0.47 11.96
N PHE A 82 17.33 -0.82 11.69
CA PHE A 82 16.05 -1.25 11.16
C PHE A 82 14.93 -1.17 12.19
N ILE A 83 13.74 -0.79 11.74
CA ILE A 83 12.54 -0.77 12.57
C ILE A 83 11.76 -2.06 12.31
N ASN A 84 11.35 -2.75 13.38
CA ASN A 84 10.57 -3.99 13.30
C ASN A 84 9.30 -3.84 12.43
N GLY A 85 8.96 -4.89 11.70
CA GLY A 85 7.88 -4.91 10.71
C GLY A 85 6.53 -4.53 11.28
N HIS A 86 6.20 -4.94 12.50
CA HIS A 86 4.95 -4.53 13.16
C HIS A 86 4.88 -3.02 13.37
N HIS A 87 5.99 -2.39 13.75
CA HIS A 87 6.06 -0.94 13.88
C HIS A 87 5.97 -0.25 12.52
N ARG A 88 6.63 -0.77 11.48
CA ARG A 88 6.56 -0.21 10.13
C ARG A 88 5.15 -0.27 9.55
N VAL A 89 4.45 -1.41 9.70
CA VAL A 89 3.04 -1.55 9.34
C VAL A 89 2.19 -0.50 10.05
N ARG A 90 2.35 -0.36 11.38
CA ARG A 90 1.55 0.59 12.15
C ARG A 90 1.84 2.04 11.75
N MET A 91 3.10 2.39 11.51
CA MET A 91 3.47 3.72 11.02
C MET A 91 2.86 4.00 9.64
N CYS A 92 2.80 3.01 8.75
CA CYS A 92 2.14 3.16 7.46
C CYS A 92 0.62 3.39 7.61
N GLU A 93 -0.05 2.65 8.48
CA GLU A 93 -1.48 2.83 8.77
C GLU A 93 -1.77 4.25 9.29
N GLU A 94 -0.98 4.74 10.26
CA GLU A 94 -1.16 6.09 10.80
C GLU A 94 -0.81 7.19 9.78
N ALA A 95 0.20 6.99 8.92
CA ALA A 95 0.56 7.95 7.87
C ALA A 95 -0.53 8.10 6.79
N ILE A 96 -1.18 6.98 6.41
CA ILE A 96 -2.34 7.02 5.49
C ILE A 96 -3.49 7.81 6.14
N LYS A 97 -3.73 7.57 7.44
CA LYS A 97 -4.76 8.24 8.22
C LYS A 97 -4.48 9.73 8.39
N GLU A 98 -3.25 10.12 8.70
CA GLU A 98 -2.81 11.53 8.77
C GLU A 98 -3.09 12.27 7.45
N ALA A 99 -2.87 11.60 6.32
CA ALA A 99 -3.11 12.16 4.99
C ALA A 99 -4.57 12.04 4.50
N ASN A 100 -5.47 11.46 5.29
CA ASN A 100 -6.88 11.23 4.96
C ASN A 100 -7.10 10.42 3.65
N GLN A 101 -6.27 9.40 3.41
CA GLN A 101 -6.29 8.60 2.17
C GLN A 101 -6.91 7.19 2.32
N GLN A 102 -7.53 6.88 3.45
CA GLN A 102 -8.05 5.52 3.75
C GLN A 102 -9.12 5.02 2.78
N HIS A 103 -9.77 5.92 2.03
CA HIS A 103 -10.84 5.60 1.08
C HIS A 103 -10.36 4.82 -0.16
N TRP A 104 -9.06 4.75 -0.39
CA TRP A 104 -8.48 3.98 -1.51
C TRP A 104 -7.14 3.34 -1.17
N LEU A 105 -6.38 3.91 -0.24
CA LEU A 105 -5.05 3.45 0.13
C LEU A 105 -5.09 2.69 1.47
N SER A 106 -4.51 1.50 1.50
CA SER A 106 -4.40 0.64 2.68
C SER A 106 -2.98 0.10 2.86
N VAL A 107 -2.70 -0.60 3.96
CA VAL A 107 -1.46 -1.35 4.14
C VAL A 107 -1.70 -2.81 3.78
N ASP A 108 -0.84 -3.34 2.91
CA ASP A 108 -0.74 -4.76 2.66
C ASP A 108 0.30 -5.37 3.61
N LYS A 109 -0.09 -6.41 4.35
CA LYS A 109 0.75 -7.09 5.33
C LYS A 109 1.36 -8.38 4.78
N ALA A 110 1.04 -8.75 3.55
CA ALA A 110 1.41 -10.06 2.99
C ALA A 110 2.93 -10.27 2.96
N GLU A 111 3.70 -9.30 2.46
CA GLU A 111 5.16 -9.41 2.39
C GLU A 111 5.79 -9.42 3.79
N MET A 112 5.30 -8.59 4.71
CA MET A 112 5.81 -8.53 6.07
C MET A 112 5.54 -9.81 6.87
N MET A 113 4.35 -10.39 6.71
CA MET A 113 3.89 -11.57 7.45
C MET A 113 4.18 -12.90 6.72
N GLY A 114 4.74 -12.82 5.51
CA GLY A 114 5.04 -13.99 4.68
C GLY A 114 6.18 -14.82 5.26
N GLU A 115 6.28 -16.06 4.81
CA GLU A 115 7.44 -16.90 5.14
C GLU A 115 8.71 -16.31 4.51
N LYS A 116 9.85 -16.57 5.14
CA LYS A 116 11.17 -16.18 4.63
C LYS A 116 11.31 -16.52 3.15
N SER A 117 11.61 -15.52 2.33
CA SER A 117 12.20 -15.75 1.01
C SER A 117 13.59 -16.36 1.25
N SER A 118 13.67 -17.67 1.03
CA SER A 118 14.89 -18.50 1.13
C SER A 118 16.03 -18.00 0.25
#